data_AF-A0A7C3DJZ2-F1
#
_entry.id   AF-A0A7C3DJZ2-F1
#
_cell.length_a   1.000
_cell.length_b   1.000
_cell.length_c   1.000
_cell.angle_alpha   90.00
_cell.angle_beta   90.00
_cell.angle_gamma   90.00
#
_symmetry.space_group_name_H-M   'P 1'
#
loop_
_entity.id
_entity.type
_entity.pdbx_description
1 polymer ?
#
loop_
_entity_poly.entity_id
_entity_poly.type
_entity_poly.pdbx_seq_one_letter_code
_entity_poly.pdbx_strand_id
1 'polypeptide(L)'
;MHLIEGEKIRPHVRFLAHDLLEGRGVGQRGGRLAAQYIAAQFAAAGLKPGAPGGGWFQPVPLRVVEVAPGPSLSAEAGGKRLDWRWLDDFVGTSHRQQPQAEFDAEAVFVGHGITAPEYNWDDYAGVDVRGKVVVLFTNEPPSQDEKFFQGRALTYYGRWTYKYEEAARRGAVAALIIHTTPTASYGWQVVRANGRPQPQVKRRDGEPALAFAGWITEQAGAQLAALAGEKLEDLLKAADTRGFRPRPLGRVKIRGRMQFRVDEIETENVVGMVRGSDPKLADEAVVFSAHWDHLGLGEPVNGDNIYNGALDNATGCAMLIEMARAWA
;
A
#
# COMPACT_ATOMS: atom_id res chain seq x y z
N MET A 1 -7.90 -36.63 16.75
CA MET A 1 -6.73 -35.86 17.22
C MET A 1 -6.54 -34.74 16.21
N HIS A 2 -6.78 -33.48 16.60
CA HIS A 2 -6.58 -32.36 15.68
C HIS A 2 -5.08 -32.08 15.60
N LEU A 3 -4.48 -32.22 14.42
CA LEU A 3 -3.04 -32.00 14.25
C LEU A 3 -2.64 -30.52 14.39
N ILE A 4 -3.61 -29.60 14.35
CA ILE A 4 -3.42 -28.15 14.49
C ILE A 4 -4.26 -27.70 15.68
N GLU A 5 -3.64 -27.04 16.66
CA GLU A 5 -4.27 -26.64 17.91
C GLU A 5 -3.95 -25.18 18.25
N GLY A 6 -4.95 -24.41 18.68
CA GLY A 6 -4.77 -23.01 19.06
C GLY A 6 -3.73 -22.80 20.17
N GLU A 7 -3.60 -23.77 21.08
CA GLU A 7 -2.61 -23.74 22.17
C GLU A 7 -1.16 -23.90 21.68
N LYS A 8 -0.94 -24.43 20.47
CA LYS A 8 0.38 -24.49 19.83
C LYS A 8 0.67 -23.25 18.99
N ILE A 9 -0.37 -22.61 18.44
CA ILE A 9 -0.26 -21.34 17.71
C ILE A 9 0.05 -20.17 18.68
N ARG A 10 -0.60 -20.15 19.86
CA ARG A 10 -0.55 -19.03 20.81
C ARG A 10 0.87 -18.65 21.26
N PRO A 11 1.80 -19.59 21.57
CA PRO A 11 3.19 -19.25 21.90
C PRO A 11 3.93 -18.55 20.77
N HIS A 12 3.74 -18.98 19.52
CA HIS A 12 4.36 -18.32 18.36
C HIS A 12 3.85 -16.89 18.19
N VAL A 13 2.53 -16.67 18.31
CA VAL A 13 1.96 -15.31 18.29
C VAL A 13 2.54 -14.45 19.40
N ARG A 14 2.62 -14.97 20.63
CA ARG A 14 3.19 -14.24 21.78
C ARG A 14 4.64 -13.83 21.55
N PHE A 15 5.47 -14.73 21.02
CA PHE A 15 6.86 -14.40 20.73
C PHE A 15 6.98 -13.40 19.58
N LEU A 16 6.30 -13.63 18.47
CA LEU A 16 6.33 -12.76 17.30
C LEU A 16 5.76 -11.36 17.59
N ALA A 17 4.85 -11.23 18.56
CA ALA A 17 4.32 -9.96 19.03
C ALA A 17 5.04 -9.41 20.28
N HIS A 18 6.17 -9.97 20.71
CA HIS A 18 6.86 -9.50 21.89
C HIS A 18 7.64 -8.20 21.62
N ASP A 19 7.70 -7.30 22.60
CA ASP A 19 8.50 -6.07 22.57
C ASP A 19 9.99 -6.29 22.24
N LEU A 20 10.53 -7.48 22.51
CA LEU A 20 11.89 -7.87 22.14
C LEU A 20 12.14 -7.78 20.63
N LEU A 21 11.08 -7.90 19.84
CA LEU A 21 11.09 -7.81 18.39
C LEU A 21 10.72 -6.42 17.87
N GLU A 22 10.58 -5.40 18.74
CA GLU A 22 10.52 -3.99 18.35
C GLU A 22 9.50 -3.68 17.23
N GLY A 23 8.39 -4.41 17.21
CA GLY A 23 7.35 -4.29 16.19
C GLY A 23 7.75 -4.74 14.78
N ARG A 24 8.88 -5.44 14.61
CA ARG A 24 9.32 -6.11 13.38
C ARG A 24 9.34 -5.20 12.15
N GLY A 25 9.79 -3.95 12.32
CA GLY A 25 9.92 -3.01 11.21
C GLY A 25 10.79 -3.55 10.07
N VAL A 26 10.41 -3.26 8.83
CA VAL A 26 11.14 -3.68 7.62
C VAL A 26 12.59 -3.20 7.67
N GLY A 27 13.54 -4.14 7.51
CA GLY A 27 14.98 -3.85 7.60
C GLY A 27 15.51 -3.57 9.02
N GLN A 28 14.67 -3.65 10.05
CA GLN A 28 15.05 -3.38 11.44
C GLN A 28 15.53 -4.65 12.18
N ARG A 29 16.16 -4.46 13.34
CA ARG A 29 16.69 -5.55 14.17
C ARG A 29 15.61 -6.56 14.55
N GLY A 30 14.48 -6.08 15.04
CA GLY A 30 13.34 -6.91 15.40
C GLY A 30 12.81 -7.78 14.26
N GLY A 31 12.82 -7.27 13.04
CA GLY A 31 12.43 -8.02 11.84
C GLY A 31 13.36 -9.20 11.55
N ARG A 32 14.69 -8.96 11.60
CA ARG A 32 15.70 -10.02 11.44
C ARG A 32 15.56 -11.12 12.50
N LEU A 33 15.27 -10.74 13.75
CA LEU A 33 15.03 -11.71 14.82
C LEU A 33 13.78 -12.56 14.56
N ALA A 34 12.70 -11.96 14.03
CA ALA A 34 11.51 -12.70 13.64
C ALA A 34 11.77 -13.66 12.49
N ALA A 35 12.51 -13.24 11.45
CA ALA A 35 12.89 -14.09 10.34
C ALA A 35 13.73 -15.30 10.80
N GLN A 36 14.73 -15.07 11.65
CA GLN A 36 15.53 -16.13 12.27
C GLN A 36 14.69 -17.11 13.09
N TYR A 37 13.75 -16.58 13.88
CA TYR A 37 12.83 -17.42 14.64
C TYR A 37 11.98 -18.31 13.73
N ILE A 38 11.37 -17.76 12.68
CA ILE A 38 10.54 -18.52 11.73
C ILE A 38 11.37 -19.61 11.06
N ALA A 39 12.57 -19.28 10.58
CA ALA A 39 13.48 -20.27 9.98
C ALA A 39 13.83 -21.40 10.95
N ALA A 40 14.11 -21.07 12.22
CA ALA A 40 14.38 -22.06 13.26
C ALA A 40 13.16 -22.95 13.54
N GLN A 41 11.95 -22.39 13.56
CA GLN A 41 10.72 -23.17 13.73
C GLN A 41 10.44 -24.08 12.53
N PHE A 42 10.66 -23.61 11.30
CA PHE A 42 10.55 -24.46 10.10
C PHE A 42 11.58 -25.59 10.11
N ALA A 43 12.82 -25.32 10.49
CA ALA A 43 13.85 -26.35 10.64
C ALA A 43 13.48 -27.37 11.72
N ALA A 44 12.98 -26.92 12.88
CA ALA A 44 12.52 -27.79 13.96
C ALA A 44 11.31 -28.64 13.57
N ALA A 45 10.45 -28.12 12.70
CA ALA A 45 9.34 -28.86 12.11
C ALA A 45 9.79 -29.91 11.07
N GLY A 46 11.01 -29.81 10.51
CA GLY A 46 11.53 -30.77 9.54
C GLY A 46 11.49 -30.32 8.08
N LEU A 47 11.06 -29.08 7.81
CA LEU A 47 11.12 -28.50 6.46
C LEU A 47 12.56 -28.41 5.97
N LYS A 48 12.73 -28.31 4.65
CA LYS A 48 14.01 -28.00 4.03
C LYS A 48 14.08 -26.53 3.61
N PRO A 49 15.27 -25.91 3.64
CA PRO A 49 15.46 -24.56 3.11
C PRO A 49 15.07 -24.52 1.62
N GLY A 50 14.29 -23.51 1.24
CA GLY A 50 13.78 -23.35 -0.13
C GLY A 50 14.23 -22.07 -0.83
N ALA A 51 15.07 -21.25 -0.21
CA ALA A 51 15.56 -20.02 -0.80
C ALA A 51 16.75 -20.28 -1.76
N PRO A 52 17.07 -19.34 -2.68
CA PRO A 52 18.23 -19.44 -3.55
C PRO A 52 19.53 -19.76 -2.78
N GLY A 53 20.37 -20.61 -3.36
CA GLY A 53 21.61 -21.07 -2.70
C GLY A 53 21.42 -22.15 -1.63
N GLY A 54 20.21 -22.69 -1.46
CA GLY A 54 19.92 -23.77 -0.50
C GLY A 54 19.79 -23.28 0.95
N GLY A 55 19.54 -21.99 1.14
CA GLY A 55 19.33 -21.36 2.45
C GLY A 55 17.85 -21.15 2.80
N TRP A 56 17.60 -20.63 4.00
CA TRP A 56 16.24 -20.25 4.44
C TRP A 56 15.82 -18.87 3.98
N PHE A 57 16.80 -18.00 3.70
CA PHE A 57 16.57 -16.58 3.49
C PHE A 57 16.73 -16.24 2.02
N GLN A 58 15.68 -15.66 1.43
CA GLN A 58 15.75 -15.03 0.13
C GLN A 58 15.94 -13.52 0.35
N PRO A 59 17.08 -12.93 -0.03
CA PRO A 59 17.30 -11.50 0.14
C PRO A 59 16.34 -10.69 -0.73
N VAL A 60 15.82 -9.61 -0.16
CA VAL A 60 14.91 -8.66 -0.81
C VAL A 60 15.51 -7.26 -0.65
N PRO A 61 16.23 -6.76 -1.67
CA PRO A 61 16.76 -5.41 -1.66
C PRO A 61 15.61 -4.41 -1.86
N LEU A 62 15.51 -3.43 -0.96
CA LEU A 62 14.49 -2.37 -1.00
C LEU A 62 15.14 -0.99 -0.96
N ARG A 63 14.36 0.01 -1.36
CA ARG A 63 14.65 1.42 -1.12
C ARG A 63 13.64 1.97 -0.13
N VAL A 64 14.11 2.60 0.93
CA VAL A 64 13.25 3.33 1.86
C VAL A 64 13.19 4.77 1.39
N VAL A 65 11.99 5.26 1.10
CA VAL A 65 11.73 6.65 0.73
C VAL A 65 11.04 7.33 1.91
N GLU A 66 11.76 8.24 2.56
CA GLU A 66 11.26 9.04 3.68
C GLU A 66 11.12 10.50 3.25
N VAL A 67 9.97 11.11 3.53
CA VAL A 67 9.75 12.54 3.24
C VAL A 67 10.50 13.38 4.26
N ALA A 68 11.40 14.25 3.80
CA ALA A 68 12.11 15.17 4.66
C ALA A 68 11.17 16.26 5.22
N PRO A 69 11.51 16.90 6.36
CA PRO A 69 10.69 17.96 6.94
C PRO A 69 10.39 19.12 5.96
N GLY A 70 9.19 19.68 6.08
CA GLY A 70 8.73 20.79 5.24
C GLY A 70 8.28 20.46 3.82
N PRO A 71 7.61 19.32 3.54
CA PRO A 71 7.01 19.11 2.23
C PRO A 71 5.88 20.14 2.03
N SER A 72 5.71 20.63 0.80
CA SER A 72 4.64 21.56 0.46
C SER A 72 3.76 21.03 -0.66
N LEU A 73 2.44 21.10 -0.46
CA LEU A 73 1.45 20.79 -1.47
C LEU A 73 0.36 21.87 -1.43
N SER A 74 0.04 22.41 -2.59
CA SER A 74 -0.94 23.50 -2.72
C SER A 74 -1.75 23.36 -4.00
N ALA A 75 -2.97 23.88 -4.00
CA ALA A 75 -3.81 24.02 -5.17
C ALA A 75 -4.14 25.50 -5.44
N GLU A 76 -4.17 25.90 -6.71
CA GLU A 76 -4.51 27.26 -7.11
C GLU A 76 -5.48 27.30 -8.30
N ALA A 77 -6.44 28.23 -8.26
CA ALA A 77 -7.30 28.58 -9.39
C ALA A 77 -7.87 29.98 -9.20
N GLY A 78 -7.96 30.77 -10.28
CA GLY A 78 -8.65 32.07 -10.25
C GLY A 78 -8.12 33.05 -9.20
N GLY A 79 -6.81 33.02 -8.92
CA GLY A 79 -6.17 33.88 -7.90
C GLY A 79 -6.38 33.43 -6.45
N LYS A 80 -7.12 32.35 -6.21
CA LYS A 80 -7.24 31.72 -4.89
C LYS A 80 -6.23 30.58 -4.77
N ARG A 81 -5.62 30.47 -3.58
CA ARG A 81 -4.64 29.42 -3.24
C ARG A 81 -5.07 28.69 -1.98
N LEU A 82 -4.90 27.37 -1.98
CA LEU A 82 -5.06 26.47 -0.86
C LEU A 82 -3.69 25.87 -0.54
N ASP A 83 -3.24 26.01 0.70
CA ASP A 83 -2.02 25.37 1.19
C ASP A 83 -2.42 24.27 2.17
N TRP A 84 -1.92 23.05 1.95
CA TRP A 84 -2.21 21.90 2.79
C TRP A 84 -1.06 21.59 3.73
N ARG A 85 -1.38 21.23 4.96
CA ARG A 85 -0.41 20.89 6.00
C ARG A 85 -0.09 19.39 5.94
N TRP A 86 1.19 19.07 6.02
CA TRP A 86 1.68 17.69 6.07
C TRP A 86 1.06 16.93 7.24
N LEU A 87 0.65 15.68 7.01
CA LEU A 87 -0.05 14.78 7.94
C LEU A 87 -1.46 15.20 8.37
N ASP A 88 -1.77 16.49 8.37
CA ASP A 88 -3.09 17.01 8.75
C ASP A 88 -4.04 17.06 7.56
N ASP A 89 -3.55 17.51 6.40
CA ASP A 89 -4.35 17.72 5.19
C ASP A 89 -3.91 16.82 4.03
N PHE A 90 -2.61 16.46 3.97
CA PHE A 90 -2.06 15.55 2.97
C PHE A 90 -0.93 14.68 3.49
N VAL A 91 -0.76 13.50 2.88
CA VAL A 91 0.33 12.56 3.18
C VAL A 91 0.65 11.73 1.93
N GLY A 92 1.87 11.23 1.78
CA GLY A 92 2.25 10.40 0.64
C GLY A 92 3.75 10.19 0.52
N THR A 93 4.18 9.65 -0.61
CA THR A 93 5.61 9.43 -0.89
C THR A 93 5.89 9.61 -2.38
N SER A 94 7.17 9.58 -2.75
CA SER A 94 7.56 9.51 -4.16
C SER A 94 7.69 8.06 -4.60
N HIS A 95 7.10 7.73 -5.75
CA HIS A 95 7.38 6.46 -6.43
C HIS A 95 8.58 6.58 -7.37
N ARG A 96 9.15 7.77 -7.61
CA ARG A 96 10.37 7.92 -8.42
C ARG A 96 11.63 7.49 -7.69
N GLN A 97 11.58 7.37 -6.36
CA GLN A 97 12.73 7.01 -5.51
C GLN A 97 13.93 7.95 -5.72
N GLN A 98 13.64 9.24 -5.92
CA GLN A 98 14.63 10.32 -6.10
C GLN A 98 14.66 11.23 -4.88
N PRO A 99 15.79 11.91 -4.59
CA PRO A 99 15.91 12.80 -3.43
C PRO A 99 15.01 14.04 -3.45
N GLN A 100 14.38 14.35 -4.59
CA GLN A 100 13.49 15.48 -4.74
C GLN A 100 12.36 15.19 -5.72
N ALA A 101 11.20 15.79 -5.46
CA ALA A 101 10.12 15.89 -6.42
C ALA A 101 9.59 17.33 -6.45
N GLU A 102 9.43 17.86 -7.66
CA GLU A 102 8.77 19.13 -7.91
C GLU A 102 7.83 18.96 -9.10
N PHE A 103 6.62 19.49 -8.98
CA PHE A 103 5.65 19.55 -10.07
C PHE A 103 4.73 20.76 -9.90
N ASP A 104 4.27 21.29 -11.03
CA ASP A 104 3.22 22.30 -11.16
C ASP A 104 2.39 21.89 -12.37
N ALA A 105 1.21 21.34 -12.13
CA ALA A 105 0.44 20.67 -13.16
C ALA A 105 -1.07 20.83 -12.96
N GLU A 106 -1.80 20.81 -14.07
CA GLU A 106 -3.26 20.80 -14.06
C GLU A 106 -3.80 19.56 -13.34
N ALA A 107 -4.93 19.72 -12.65
CA ALA A 107 -5.63 18.63 -11.99
C ALA A 107 -6.77 18.09 -12.87
N VAL A 108 -6.88 16.75 -12.94
CA VAL A 108 -7.98 16.06 -13.63
C VAL A 108 -8.64 15.10 -12.65
N PHE A 109 -9.97 15.19 -12.55
CA PHE A 109 -10.75 14.21 -11.79
C PHE A 109 -11.05 12.99 -12.66
N VAL A 110 -10.63 11.83 -12.18
CA VAL A 110 -10.75 10.54 -12.87
C VAL A 110 -11.56 9.53 -12.08
N GLY A 111 -12.57 9.97 -11.32
CA GLY A 111 -13.51 9.07 -10.65
C GLY A 111 -12.80 8.18 -9.62
N HIS A 112 -12.86 6.85 -9.81
CA HIS A 112 -12.10 5.89 -9.01
C HIS A 112 -10.75 5.54 -9.65
N GLY A 113 -10.41 6.06 -10.83
CA GLY A 113 -9.17 5.74 -11.53
C GLY A 113 -9.08 4.28 -11.99
N ILE A 114 -10.20 3.70 -12.43
CA ILE A 114 -10.32 2.30 -12.85
C ILE A 114 -10.36 2.17 -14.38
N THR A 115 -9.58 1.23 -14.92
CA THR A 115 -9.78 0.68 -16.28
C THR A 115 -9.98 -0.83 -16.15
N ALA A 116 -11.23 -1.26 -16.33
CA ALA A 116 -11.67 -2.66 -16.22
C ALA A 116 -12.60 -3.00 -17.40
N PRO A 117 -12.05 -3.39 -18.56
CA PRO A 117 -12.82 -3.70 -19.77
C PRO A 117 -13.88 -4.77 -19.56
N GLU A 118 -13.62 -5.77 -18.71
CA GLU A 118 -14.55 -6.84 -18.34
C GLU A 118 -15.83 -6.34 -17.67
N TYR A 119 -15.79 -5.16 -17.03
CA TYR A 119 -16.95 -4.48 -16.45
C TYR A 119 -17.49 -3.36 -17.34
N ASN A 120 -16.95 -3.18 -18.55
CA ASN A 120 -17.19 -2.04 -19.43
C ASN A 120 -16.98 -0.70 -18.70
N TRP A 121 -15.89 -0.60 -17.94
CA TRP A 121 -15.58 0.55 -17.09
C TRP A 121 -14.20 1.13 -17.44
N ASP A 122 -14.15 2.43 -17.75
CA ASP A 122 -12.89 3.14 -17.97
C ASP A 122 -13.01 4.61 -17.53
N ASP A 123 -12.48 4.90 -16.35
CA ASP A 123 -12.46 6.23 -15.75
C ASP A 123 -11.50 7.20 -16.46
N TYR A 124 -10.61 6.69 -17.32
CA TYR A 124 -9.69 7.50 -18.12
C TYR A 124 -10.19 7.70 -19.57
N ALA A 125 -11.41 7.23 -19.89
CA ALA A 125 -11.92 7.25 -21.25
C ALA A 125 -11.98 8.68 -21.82
N GLY A 126 -11.19 8.93 -22.86
CA GLY A 126 -11.19 10.18 -23.62
C GLY A 126 -10.40 11.33 -23.00
N VAL A 127 -9.55 11.08 -22.00
CA VAL A 127 -8.68 12.12 -21.40
C VAL A 127 -7.19 11.75 -21.49
N ASP A 128 -6.35 12.74 -21.77
CA ASP A 128 -4.89 12.63 -21.61
C ASP A 128 -4.47 13.21 -20.25
N VAL A 129 -3.89 12.36 -19.41
CA VAL A 129 -3.40 12.72 -18.07
C VAL A 129 -1.89 12.82 -18.01
N ARG A 130 -1.18 12.73 -19.14
CA ARG A 130 0.28 12.81 -19.18
C ARG A 130 0.76 14.14 -18.59
N GLY A 131 1.63 14.05 -17.58
CA GLY A 131 2.17 15.21 -16.87
C GLY A 131 1.17 15.92 -15.94
N LYS A 132 -0.07 15.43 -15.82
CA LYS A 132 -1.13 16.02 -14.98
C LYS A 132 -1.17 15.39 -13.59
N VAL A 133 -1.79 16.08 -12.63
CA VAL A 133 -2.16 15.50 -11.34
C VAL A 133 -3.51 14.84 -11.49
N VAL A 134 -3.59 13.53 -11.28
CA VAL A 134 -4.88 12.85 -11.23
C VAL A 134 -5.44 12.90 -9.81
N VAL A 135 -6.71 13.24 -9.70
CA VAL A 135 -7.46 13.30 -8.44
C VAL A 135 -8.57 12.26 -8.52
N LEU A 136 -8.66 11.41 -7.51
CA LEU A 136 -9.54 10.23 -7.54
C LEU A 136 -9.98 9.82 -6.15
N PHE A 137 -11.03 9.01 -6.08
CA PHE A 137 -11.42 8.30 -4.87
C PHE A 137 -10.78 6.91 -4.83
N THR A 138 -10.51 6.40 -3.62
CA THR A 138 -10.14 5.00 -3.44
C THR A 138 -11.37 4.10 -3.65
N ASN A 139 -11.17 2.78 -3.65
CA ASN A 139 -12.22 1.79 -3.85
C ASN A 139 -12.80 1.80 -5.28
N GLU A 140 -13.79 0.96 -5.54
CA GLU A 140 -14.58 0.87 -6.75
C GLU A 140 -16.03 1.30 -6.48
N PRO A 141 -16.83 1.58 -7.54
CA PRO A 141 -18.23 1.91 -7.38
C PRO A 141 -18.96 0.85 -6.54
N PRO A 142 -19.70 1.25 -5.49
CA PRO A 142 -20.34 0.29 -4.60
C PRO A 142 -21.43 -0.50 -5.33
N SER A 143 -21.48 -1.80 -5.07
CA SER A 143 -22.41 -2.71 -5.74
C SER A 143 -22.93 -3.81 -4.79
N GLN A 144 -24.12 -4.32 -5.08
CA GLN A 144 -24.64 -5.58 -4.51
C GLN A 144 -24.66 -6.70 -5.55
N ASP A 145 -24.38 -6.39 -6.82
CA ASP A 145 -24.33 -7.37 -7.90
C ASP A 145 -22.94 -8.01 -7.95
N GLU A 146 -22.85 -9.31 -7.65
CA GLU A 146 -21.60 -10.08 -7.71
C GLU A 146 -20.96 -10.09 -9.11
N LYS A 147 -21.73 -9.82 -10.18
CA LYS A 147 -21.20 -9.72 -11.54
C LYS A 147 -20.58 -8.36 -11.85
N PHE A 148 -20.73 -7.38 -10.97
CA PHE A 148 -20.19 -6.03 -11.12
C PHE A 148 -19.25 -5.75 -9.95
N PHE A 149 -17.94 -5.78 -10.22
CA PHE A 149 -16.88 -5.66 -9.22
C PHE A 149 -17.05 -6.60 -8.00
N GLN A 150 -17.53 -7.83 -8.21
CA GLN A 150 -17.71 -8.82 -7.14
C GLN A 150 -18.65 -8.36 -6.00
N GLY A 151 -19.56 -7.42 -6.30
CA GLY A 151 -20.55 -6.92 -5.36
C GLY A 151 -19.90 -6.17 -4.19
N ARG A 152 -19.97 -6.77 -3.00
CA ARG A 152 -19.44 -6.17 -1.77
C ARG A 152 -17.95 -6.45 -1.54
N ALA A 153 -17.38 -7.41 -2.26
CA ALA A 153 -15.98 -7.77 -2.11
C ALA A 153 -15.10 -6.73 -2.80
N LEU A 154 -13.99 -6.36 -2.15
CA LEU A 154 -13.02 -5.44 -2.72
C LEU A 154 -12.18 -6.15 -3.79
N THR A 155 -12.20 -5.67 -5.03
CA THR A 155 -11.34 -6.22 -6.09
C THR A 155 -9.97 -5.53 -6.06
N TYR A 156 -9.06 -5.97 -6.95
CA TYR A 156 -7.79 -5.26 -7.11
C TYR A 156 -7.99 -3.82 -7.62
N TYR A 157 -9.05 -3.57 -8.41
CA TYR A 157 -9.39 -2.24 -8.89
C TYR A 157 -9.66 -1.26 -7.74
N GLY A 158 -10.28 -1.72 -6.65
CA GLY A 158 -10.53 -0.88 -5.47
C GLY A 158 -9.29 -0.54 -4.63
N ARG A 159 -8.14 -1.20 -4.85
CA ARG A 159 -6.91 -0.96 -4.08
C ARG A 159 -6.24 0.35 -4.50
N TRP A 160 -5.75 1.11 -3.51
CA TRP A 160 -4.97 2.33 -3.75
C TRP A 160 -3.70 2.09 -4.59
N THR A 161 -3.08 0.90 -4.48
CA THR A 161 -1.92 0.50 -5.30
C THR A 161 -2.26 0.51 -6.79
N TYR A 162 -3.38 -0.12 -7.17
CA TYR A 162 -3.86 -0.10 -8.56
C TYR A 162 -4.05 1.35 -9.06
N LYS A 163 -4.61 2.24 -8.24
CA LYS A 163 -4.83 3.64 -8.64
C LYS A 163 -3.52 4.33 -9.02
N TYR A 164 -2.47 4.11 -8.21
CA TYR A 164 -1.15 4.67 -8.47
C TYR A 164 -0.48 4.05 -9.68
N GLU A 165 -0.60 2.74 -9.85
CA GLU A 165 -0.03 2.02 -10.99
C GLU A 165 -0.69 2.45 -12.30
N GLU A 166 -2.02 2.55 -12.35
CA GLU A 166 -2.73 2.98 -13.55
C GLU A 166 -2.45 4.45 -13.87
N ALA A 167 -2.45 5.33 -12.86
CA ALA A 167 -2.06 6.74 -13.05
C ALA A 167 -0.64 6.86 -13.62
N ALA A 168 0.31 6.09 -13.09
CA ALA A 168 1.68 6.06 -13.57
C ALA A 168 1.77 5.52 -15.00
N ARG A 169 1.06 4.41 -15.31
CA ARG A 169 0.98 3.80 -16.66
C ARG A 169 0.46 4.80 -17.70
N ARG A 170 -0.47 5.68 -17.32
CA ARG A 170 -1.01 6.76 -18.16
C ARG A 170 -0.10 7.99 -18.25
N GLY A 171 0.97 8.04 -17.46
CA GLY A 171 1.97 9.11 -17.49
C GLY A 171 1.63 10.32 -16.61
N ALA A 172 0.71 10.18 -15.64
CA ALA A 172 0.45 11.23 -14.66
C ALA A 172 1.72 11.61 -13.89
N VAL A 173 1.85 12.90 -13.52
CA VAL A 173 2.99 13.35 -12.70
C VAL A 173 2.78 13.02 -11.23
N ALA A 174 1.54 13.08 -10.76
CA ALA A 174 1.17 12.78 -9.39
C ALA A 174 -0.26 12.22 -9.32
N ALA A 175 -0.55 11.48 -8.26
CA ALA A 175 -1.90 11.01 -7.95
C ALA A 175 -2.27 11.37 -6.52
N LEU A 176 -3.45 12.00 -6.36
CA LEU A 176 -4.02 12.34 -5.06
C LEU A 176 -5.33 11.59 -4.87
N ILE A 177 -5.35 10.73 -3.86
CA ILE A 177 -6.55 10.04 -3.42
C ILE A 177 -7.28 10.93 -2.42
N ILE A 178 -8.55 11.22 -2.67
CA ILE A 178 -9.41 11.88 -1.69
C ILE A 178 -9.85 10.82 -0.68
N HIS A 179 -9.44 10.98 0.58
CA HIS A 179 -9.91 10.12 1.66
C HIS A 179 -11.38 10.42 1.94
N THR A 180 -12.20 9.37 1.98
CA THR A 180 -13.46 9.38 2.71
C THR A 180 -13.53 8.09 3.54
N THR A 181 -14.09 8.16 4.74
CA THR A 181 -14.23 6.96 5.59
C THR A 181 -15.01 5.83 4.90
N PRO A 182 -16.11 6.10 4.17
CA PRO A 182 -16.84 5.06 3.45
C PRO A 182 -16.02 4.35 2.36
N THR A 183 -15.23 5.09 1.57
CA THR A 183 -14.45 4.49 0.48
C THR A 183 -13.20 3.79 1.01
N ALA A 184 -12.53 4.36 2.02
CA ALA A 184 -11.30 3.80 2.57
C ALA A 184 -11.55 2.63 3.52
N SER A 185 -12.72 2.56 4.17
CA SER A 185 -13.09 1.62 5.27
C SER A 185 -12.32 1.81 6.59
N TYR A 186 -11.46 2.84 6.67
CA TYR A 186 -10.74 3.25 7.88
C TYR A 186 -10.59 4.77 7.95
N GLY A 187 -10.39 5.29 9.17
CA GLY A 187 -10.22 6.72 9.41
C GLY A 187 -8.86 7.26 8.93
N TRP A 188 -8.76 8.59 8.84
CA TRP A 188 -7.55 9.29 8.38
C TRP A 188 -6.27 8.90 9.14
N GLN A 189 -6.37 8.53 10.42
CA GLN A 189 -5.20 8.12 11.22
C GLN A 189 -4.43 6.94 10.61
N VAL A 190 -5.11 6.02 9.93
CA VAL A 190 -4.46 4.92 9.21
C VAL A 190 -3.70 5.44 7.99
N VAL A 191 -4.30 6.34 7.21
CA VAL A 191 -3.66 6.97 6.05
C VAL A 191 -2.48 7.84 6.47
N ARG A 192 -2.63 8.58 7.58
CA ARG A 192 -1.60 9.44 8.18
C ARG A 192 -0.31 8.67 8.48
N ALA A 193 -0.39 7.37 8.78
CA ALA A 193 0.78 6.53 8.98
C ALA A 193 1.68 6.40 7.73
N ASN A 194 1.17 6.70 6.53
CA ASN A 194 1.95 6.74 5.29
C ASN A 194 3.03 7.85 5.27
N GLY A 195 3.04 8.75 6.25
CA GLY A 195 4.09 9.75 6.41
C GLY A 195 5.40 9.18 6.98
N ARG A 196 5.40 7.90 7.38
CA ARG A 196 6.58 7.16 7.82
C ARG A 196 7.48 6.79 6.64
N PRO A 197 8.75 6.43 6.89
CA PRO A 197 9.62 5.88 5.86
C PRO A 197 8.92 4.72 5.13
N GLN A 198 8.88 4.77 3.80
CA GLN A 198 8.19 3.80 2.96
C GLN A 198 9.19 2.87 2.28
N PRO A 199 9.32 1.60 2.69
CA PRO A 199 10.06 0.60 1.94
C PRO A 199 9.37 0.33 0.60
N GLN A 200 10.15 0.36 -0.47
CA GLN A 200 9.67 0.15 -1.83
C GLN A 200 10.63 -0.79 -2.57
N VAL A 201 10.10 -1.63 -3.45
CA VAL A 201 10.93 -2.41 -4.37
C VAL A 201 11.70 -1.46 -5.28
N LYS A 202 12.98 -1.73 -5.51
CA LYS A 202 13.79 -0.95 -6.46
C LYS A 202 13.17 -1.01 -7.85
N ARG A 203 12.93 0.16 -8.43
CA ARG A 203 12.33 0.27 -9.76
C ARG A 203 13.32 -0.02 -10.87
N ARG A 204 12.81 -0.46 -12.01
CA ARG A 204 13.61 -0.62 -13.23
C ARG A 204 13.73 0.71 -13.96
N ASP A 205 14.81 0.88 -14.72
CA ASP A 205 14.99 2.06 -15.55
C ASP A 205 13.85 2.17 -16.58
N GLY A 206 13.30 3.38 -16.71
CA GLY A 206 12.18 3.67 -17.63
C GLY A 206 10.79 3.22 -17.14
N GLU A 207 10.69 2.59 -15.97
CA GLU A 207 9.39 2.16 -15.42
C GLU A 207 8.53 3.39 -15.01
N PRO A 208 7.28 3.55 -15.51
CA PRO A 208 6.47 4.74 -15.24
C PRO A 208 6.19 4.97 -13.76
N ALA A 209 6.54 6.15 -13.23
CA ALA A 209 6.50 6.45 -11.79
C ALA A 209 5.93 7.83 -11.49
N LEU A 210 5.15 7.92 -10.41
CA LEU A 210 4.62 9.17 -9.90
C LEU A 210 5.69 9.94 -9.13
N ALA A 211 5.82 11.24 -9.40
CA ALA A 211 6.61 12.16 -8.59
C ALA A 211 6.12 12.17 -7.15
N PHE A 212 4.80 12.12 -6.98
CA PHE A 212 4.13 12.04 -5.70
C PHE A 212 2.87 11.16 -5.81
N ALA A 213 2.76 10.17 -4.95
CA ALA A 213 1.59 9.34 -4.76
C ALA A 213 1.11 9.56 -3.33
N GLY A 214 -0.07 10.12 -3.17
CA GLY A 214 -0.53 10.54 -1.85
C GLY A 214 -2.03 10.55 -1.71
N TRP A 215 -2.44 10.98 -0.51
CA TRP A 215 -3.81 11.17 -0.10
C TRP A 215 -3.97 12.59 0.42
N ILE A 216 -5.18 13.11 0.25
CA ILE A 216 -5.66 14.33 0.92
C ILE A 216 -6.88 13.98 1.77
N THR A 217 -7.10 14.73 2.85
CA THR A 217 -8.29 14.54 3.69
C THR A 217 -9.58 14.84 2.92
N GLU A 218 -10.71 14.35 3.44
CA GLU A 218 -12.04 14.72 2.94
C GLU A 218 -12.24 16.25 2.91
N GLN A 219 -11.78 16.95 3.95
CA GLN A 219 -11.82 18.41 4.03
C GLN A 219 -10.98 19.07 2.93
N ALA A 220 -9.74 18.61 2.71
CA ALA A 220 -8.89 19.12 1.64
C ALA A 220 -9.48 18.81 0.25
N GLY A 221 -10.09 17.64 0.07
CA GLY A 221 -10.82 17.27 -1.15
C GLY A 221 -12.04 18.16 -1.39
N ALA A 222 -12.81 18.50 -0.36
CA ALA A 222 -13.93 19.43 -0.45
C ALA A 222 -13.49 20.84 -0.82
N GLN A 223 -12.38 21.33 -0.23
CA GLN A 223 -11.78 22.61 -0.60
C GLN A 223 -11.32 22.61 -2.07
N LEU A 224 -10.69 21.53 -2.52
CA LEU A 224 -10.25 21.35 -3.91
C LEU A 224 -11.43 21.36 -4.89
N ALA A 225 -12.50 20.62 -4.58
CA ALA A 225 -13.72 20.60 -5.38
C ALA A 225 -14.34 22.01 -5.46
N ALA A 226 -14.47 22.70 -4.32
CA ALA A 226 -15.01 24.06 -4.27
C ALA A 226 -14.16 25.06 -5.05
N LEU A 227 -12.83 24.90 -5.04
CA LEU A 227 -11.90 25.71 -5.85
C LEU A 227 -12.13 25.52 -7.36
N ALA A 228 -12.57 24.33 -7.78
CA ALA A 228 -12.97 24.02 -9.15
C ALA A 228 -14.43 24.42 -9.47
N GLY A 229 -15.20 24.92 -8.49
CA GLY A 229 -16.63 25.20 -8.65
C GLY A 229 -17.53 23.97 -8.54
N GLU A 230 -17.02 22.87 -8.00
CA GLU A 230 -17.70 21.59 -7.83
C GLU A 230 -18.03 21.32 -6.35
N LYS A 231 -18.86 20.32 -6.09
CA LYS A 231 -19.07 19.76 -4.74
C LYS A 231 -18.47 18.36 -4.66
N LEU A 232 -17.87 18.02 -3.52
CA LEU A 232 -17.22 16.73 -3.35
C LEU A 232 -18.20 15.57 -3.51
N GLU A 233 -19.43 15.75 -3.01
CA GLU A 233 -20.49 14.76 -3.07
C GLU A 233 -20.96 14.52 -4.51
N ASP A 234 -20.98 15.56 -5.34
CA ASP A 234 -21.33 15.46 -6.77
C ASP A 234 -20.22 14.73 -7.55
N LEU A 235 -18.95 14.95 -7.19
CA LEU A 235 -17.83 14.20 -7.75
C LEU A 235 -17.89 12.72 -7.39
N LEU A 236 -18.14 12.38 -6.12
CA LEU A 236 -18.26 11.00 -5.66
C LEU A 236 -19.45 10.31 -6.33
N LYS A 237 -20.62 10.95 -6.33
CA LYS A 237 -21.82 10.41 -6.99
C LYS A 237 -21.57 10.15 -8.47
N ALA A 238 -20.85 11.05 -9.15
CA ALA A 238 -20.50 10.84 -10.55
C ALA A 238 -19.54 9.64 -10.72
N ALA A 239 -18.55 9.50 -9.85
CA ALA A 239 -17.60 8.38 -9.86
C ALA A 239 -18.30 7.03 -9.63
N ASP A 240 -19.33 6.99 -8.78
CA ASP A 240 -20.12 5.79 -8.50
C ASP A 240 -21.12 5.44 -9.62
N THR A 241 -21.28 6.30 -10.65
CA THR A 241 -22.32 6.15 -11.67
C THR A 241 -21.76 5.59 -12.97
N ARG A 242 -22.40 4.54 -13.49
CA ARG A 242 -22.04 3.96 -14.80
C ARG A 242 -22.13 5.00 -15.91
N GLY A 243 -21.10 5.05 -16.76
CA GLY A 243 -20.97 6.07 -17.80
C GLY A 243 -20.29 7.35 -17.32
N PHE A 244 -19.66 7.33 -16.13
CA PHE A 244 -18.72 8.35 -15.69
C PHE A 244 -17.77 8.75 -16.82
N ARG A 245 -17.49 10.05 -16.90
CA ARG A 245 -16.46 10.61 -17.79
C ARG A 245 -15.50 11.45 -16.96
N PRO A 246 -14.18 11.26 -17.13
CA PRO A 246 -13.20 12.10 -16.49
C PRO A 246 -13.37 13.54 -16.94
N ARG A 247 -13.03 14.47 -16.06
CA ARG A 247 -13.12 15.91 -16.37
C ARG A 247 -12.01 16.70 -15.69
N PRO A 248 -11.49 17.75 -16.35
CA PRO A 248 -10.62 18.72 -15.70
C PRO A 248 -11.30 19.29 -14.45
N LEU A 249 -10.55 19.50 -13.37
CA LEU A 249 -11.03 20.25 -12.21
C LEU A 249 -10.93 21.77 -12.49
N GLY A 250 -11.62 22.21 -13.55
CA GLY A 250 -11.49 23.58 -14.06
C GLY A 250 -10.05 23.90 -14.48
N ARG A 251 -9.58 25.10 -14.12
CA ARG A 251 -8.18 25.56 -14.31
C ARG A 251 -7.32 25.34 -13.06
N VAL A 252 -7.69 24.39 -12.19
CA VAL A 252 -6.92 24.11 -10.97
C VAL A 252 -5.55 23.55 -11.34
N LYS A 253 -4.52 24.18 -10.78
CA LYS A 253 -3.15 23.67 -10.78
C LYS A 253 -2.79 23.20 -9.38
N ILE A 254 -2.10 22.06 -9.31
CA ILE A 254 -1.56 21.54 -8.07
C ILE A 254 -0.04 21.62 -8.17
N ARG A 255 0.56 22.23 -7.15
CA ARG A 255 2.00 22.37 -7.01
C ARG A 255 2.48 21.57 -5.81
N GLY A 256 3.51 20.76 -6.01
CA GLY A 256 4.18 20.01 -4.97
C GLY A 256 5.68 20.25 -5.00
N ARG A 257 6.29 20.43 -3.81
CA ARG A 257 7.74 20.42 -3.61
C ARG A 257 8.05 19.56 -2.39
N MET A 258 8.82 18.50 -2.57
CA MET A 258 9.26 17.62 -1.50
C MET A 258 10.73 17.24 -1.68
N GLN A 259 11.42 17.06 -0.56
CA GLN A 259 12.72 16.39 -0.49
C GLN A 259 12.52 15.03 0.17
N PHE A 260 13.34 14.06 -0.22
CA PHE A 260 13.28 12.70 0.30
C PHE A 260 14.66 12.21 0.71
N ARG A 261 14.73 11.50 1.83
CA ARG A 261 15.86 10.60 2.11
C ARG A 261 15.55 9.28 1.43
N VAL A 262 16.51 8.79 0.63
CA VAL A 262 16.38 7.53 -0.10
C VAL A 262 17.52 6.64 0.32
N ASP A 263 17.22 5.66 1.18
CA ASP A 263 18.19 4.71 1.70
C ASP A 263 18.01 3.35 1.04
N GLU A 264 19.11 2.64 0.76
CA GLU A 264 19.04 1.23 0.38
C GLU A 264 19.05 0.38 1.64
N ILE A 265 18.12 -0.57 1.73
CA ILE A 265 18.05 -1.54 2.81
C ILE A 265 17.97 -2.96 2.23
N GLU A 266 18.39 -3.93 3.02
CA GLU A 266 18.18 -5.34 2.73
C GLU A 266 17.24 -5.93 3.79
N THR A 267 16.23 -6.68 3.33
CA THR A 267 15.36 -7.52 4.15
C THR A 267 15.31 -8.93 3.54
N GLU A 268 14.51 -9.83 4.10
CA GLU A 268 14.51 -11.23 3.68
C GLU A 268 13.12 -11.88 3.71
N ASN A 269 12.83 -12.73 2.74
CA ASN A 269 11.76 -13.72 2.87
C ASN A 269 12.33 -14.98 3.55
N VAL A 270 11.51 -15.66 4.34
CA VAL A 270 11.85 -16.97 4.90
C VAL A 270 11.12 -18.05 4.10
N VAL A 271 11.87 -18.94 3.46
CA VAL A 271 11.34 -19.98 2.57
C VAL A 271 11.69 -21.36 3.11
N GLY A 272 10.66 -22.09 3.53
CA GLY A 272 10.74 -23.51 3.84
C GLY A 272 9.91 -24.32 2.84
N MET A 273 10.39 -25.51 2.49
CA MET A 273 9.73 -26.40 1.54
C MET A 273 9.67 -27.84 2.01
N VAL A 274 8.61 -28.52 1.56
CA VAL A 274 8.46 -29.98 1.60
C VAL A 274 8.40 -30.45 0.15
N ARG A 275 9.26 -31.40 -0.23
CA ARG A 275 9.27 -31.91 -1.59
C ARG A 275 8.07 -32.83 -1.81
N GLY A 276 7.30 -32.58 -2.86
CA GLY A 276 6.21 -33.47 -3.27
C GLY A 276 6.73 -34.86 -3.63
N SER A 277 5.90 -35.88 -3.37
CA SER A 277 6.25 -37.29 -3.66
C SER A 277 5.90 -37.73 -5.08
N ASP A 278 5.06 -36.99 -5.81
CA ASP A 278 4.70 -37.32 -7.19
C ASP A 278 5.79 -36.82 -8.16
N PRO A 279 6.52 -37.71 -8.85
CA PRO A 279 7.57 -37.31 -9.77
C PRO A 279 7.04 -36.53 -10.99
N LYS A 280 5.74 -36.64 -11.33
CA LYS A 280 5.15 -35.92 -12.46
C LYS A 280 4.82 -34.46 -12.12
N LEU A 281 4.59 -34.17 -10.85
CA LEU A 281 4.26 -32.83 -10.33
C LEU A 281 5.45 -32.20 -9.60
N ALA A 282 6.65 -32.75 -9.77
CA ALA A 282 7.84 -32.31 -9.03
C ALA A 282 8.25 -30.86 -9.30
N ASP A 283 7.81 -30.30 -10.44
CA ASP A 283 8.06 -28.91 -10.85
C ASP A 283 6.91 -27.95 -10.49
N GLU A 284 5.84 -28.46 -9.86
CA GLU A 284 4.72 -27.65 -9.39
C GLU A 284 4.86 -27.34 -7.89
N ALA A 285 4.36 -26.17 -7.47
CA ALA A 285 4.42 -25.74 -6.08
C ALA A 285 3.06 -25.20 -5.62
N VAL A 286 2.70 -25.54 -4.39
CA VAL A 286 1.62 -24.89 -3.64
C VAL A 286 2.26 -23.98 -2.60
N VAL A 287 1.97 -22.68 -2.67
CA VAL A 287 2.58 -21.68 -1.79
C VAL A 287 1.59 -21.25 -0.71
N PHE A 288 1.97 -21.45 0.55
CA PHE A 288 1.32 -20.82 1.71
C PHE A 288 2.21 -19.67 2.18
N SER A 289 1.62 -18.49 2.38
CA SER A 289 2.39 -17.29 2.71
C SER A 289 1.72 -16.45 3.80
N ALA A 290 2.56 -15.75 4.56
CA ALA A 290 2.20 -14.74 5.53
C ALA A 290 3.35 -13.73 5.58
N HIS A 291 3.04 -12.44 5.63
CA HIS A 291 4.05 -11.41 5.88
C HIS A 291 4.45 -11.43 7.35
N TRP A 292 5.74 -11.28 7.66
CA TRP A 292 6.25 -11.37 9.04
C TRP A 292 6.60 -10.01 9.64
N ASP A 293 6.85 -9.02 8.79
CA ASP A 293 7.16 -7.65 9.14
C ASP A 293 5.92 -6.91 9.62
N HIS A 294 6.13 -5.87 10.41
CA HIS A 294 5.06 -4.94 10.76
C HIS A 294 5.65 -3.52 10.80
N LEU A 295 4.91 -2.58 11.39
CA LEU A 295 5.23 -1.16 11.33
C LEU A 295 6.48 -0.75 12.15
N GLY A 296 6.99 -1.60 13.03
CA GLY A 296 8.14 -1.29 13.89
C GLY A 296 7.79 -0.30 15.00
N LEU A 297 8.71 0.64 15.26
CA LEU A 297 8.54 1.72 16.23
C LEU A 297 7.80 2.92 15.61
N GLY A 298 7.04 3.65 16.43
CA GLY A 298 6.27 4.79 15.95
C GLY A 298 5.87 5.84 16.98
N GLU A 299 4.99 6.74 16.55
CA GLU A 299 4.30 7.65 17.46
C GLU A 299 3.67 6.90 18.63
N PRO A 300 3.94 7.29 19.89
CA PRO A 300 3.39 6.61 21.04
C PRO A 300 1.85 6.63 21.05
N VAL A 301 1.25 5.45 21.26
CA VAL A 301 -0.19 5.30 21.53
C VAL A 301 -0.33 4.85 22.98
N ASN A 302 -0.99 5.66 23.81
CA ASN A 302 -1.12 5.41 25.25
C ASN A 302 0.23 5.19 25.97
N GLY A 303 1.30 5.85 25.50
CA GLY A 303 2.65 5.75 26.08
C GLY A 303 3.51 4.61 25.54
N ASP A 304 2.97 3.77 24.65
CA ASP A 304 3.70 2.68 23.99
C ASP A 304 4.00 3.06 22.53
N ASN A 305 5.27 2.96 22.14
CA ASN A 305 5.74 3.27 20.78
C ASN A 305 6.02 2.03 19.93
N ILE A 306 5.72 0.82 20.43
CA ILE A 306 5.90 -0.43 19.71
C ILE A 306 4.58 -0.83 19.04
N TYR A 307 4.64 -1.13 17.75
CA TYR A 307 3.51 -1.72 17.05
C TYR A 307 3.76 -3.22 16.90
N ASN A 308 3.18 -4.03 17.79
CA ASN A 308 3.56 -5.44 17.91
C ASN A 308 3.07 -6.34 16.76
N GLY A 309 2.05 -5.95 15.99
CA GLY A 309 1.56 -6.71 14.84
C GLY A 309 0.93 -8.07 15.16
N ALA A 310 0.36 -8.23 16.37
CA ALA A 310 -0.15 -9.52 16.83
C ALA A 310 -1.21 -10.12 15.88
N LEU A 311 -2.20 -9.33 15.47
CA LEU A 311 -3.30 -9.79 14.62
C LEU A 311 -2.98 -9.72 13.12
N ASP A 312 -2.23 -8.71 12.70
CA ASP A 312 -2.00 -8.39 11.28
C ASP A 312 -1.06 -9.39 10.58
N ASN A 313 -0.05 -9.89 11.30
CA ASN A 313 0.97 -10.77 10.72
C ASN A 313 1.44 -11.91 11.63
N ALA A 314 1.58 -11.70 12.95
CA ALA A 314 2.08 -12.77 13.84
C ALA A 314 1.18 -14.01 13.84
N THR A 315 -0.14 -13.83 13.78
CA THR A 315 -1.13 -14.90 13.62
C THR A 315 -0.90 -15.72 12.36
N GLY A 316 -0.72 -15.08 11.21
CA GLY A 316 -0.45 -15.75 9.93
C GLY A 316 0.84 -16.56 9.97
N CYS A 317 1.94 -15.96 10.45
CA CYS A 317 3.21 -16.69 10.60
C CYS A 317 3.10 -17.86 11.58
N ALA A 318 2.43 -17.68 12.71
CA ALA A 318 2.20 -18.72 13.70
C ALA A 318 1.36 -19.89 13.14
N MET A 319 0.36 -19.58 12.31
CA MET A 319 -0.41 -20.60 11.60
C MET A 319 0.48 -21.39 10.63
N LEU A 320 1.35 -20.73 9.86
CA LEU A 320 2.28 -21.43 8.96
C LEU A 320 3.28 -22.31 9.70
N ILE A 321 3.80 -21.85 10.85
CA ILE A 321 4.68 -22.65 11.70
C ILE A 321 3.96 -23.92 12.20
N GLU A 322 2.72 -23.79 12.67
CA GLU A 322 1.96 -24.93 13.15
C GLU A 322 1.55 -25.87 12.00
N MET A 323 1.23 -25.33 10.83
CA MET A 323 1.00 -26.13 9.61
C MET A 323 2.25 -26.92 9.23
N ALA A 324 3.44 -26.30 9.28
CA ALA A 324 4.70 -26.98 9.02
C ALA A 324 4.93 -28.15 9.99
N ARG A 325 4.70 -27.92 11.30
CA ARG A 325 4.81 -28.96 12.34
C ARG A 325 3.81 -30.10 12.18
N ALA A 326 2.62 -29.81 11.66
CA ALA A 326 1.59 -30.83 11.40
C ALA A 326 1.90 -31.66 10.14
N TRP A 327 2.71 -31.12 9.22
CA TRP A 327 2.96 -31.70 7.91
C TRP A 327 4.21 -32.56 7.83
N ALA A 328 5.29 -32.11 8.47
CA ALA A 328 6.63 -32.71 8.35
C ALA A 328 6.96 -33.72 9.46
#